data_AF-A0A947RJB7-F1
#
_entry.id   AF-A0A947RJB7-F1
#
_cell.length_a   1.000
_cell.length_b   1.000
_cell.length_c   1.000
_cell.angle_alpha   90.00
_cell.angle_beta   90.00
_cell.angle_gamma   90.00
#
_symmetry.space_group_name_H-M   'P 1'
#
loop_
_entity.id
_entity.type
_entity.pdbx_description
1 polymer ?
#
loop_
_entity_poly.entity_id
_entity_poly.type
_entity_poly.pdbx_seq_one_letter_code
_entity_poly.pdbx_strand_id
1 'polypeptide(L)'
;MKRNINQFRILIILAIIAFSVYIIMKLPITLGLDLQGGTRLVLEAQPTEKVPLSSDAMAGAVMVIRNRIDSLGVSEPIIQRKGKDQIVVELPGVKDPERAIAIIGDTALLEFVEAEWAPADESKLTPARVLEFYGKDAYLDKLEVIKDGQVVDYRPIILKKVALTGGMLKGAWPGVDEYGNPVIDIEFDGDGAKLFADVTSKSVGRPIAILLDKKIISAPNVREPIPSGKAQISGNFSIQEVQDMVIKLKAGALPIPVKPVETRIVGPTLGKDSIDKSKVAGILGFALIAAFMMLYYRLPGFLADVALGIYICIVLSALALLSATLTLPGLAGLLLSIGMAVDANVIIFERL
;
A
#
# COMPACT_ATOMS: atom_id res chain seq x y z
N MET A 1 16.26 -53.10 -24.15
CA MET A 1 16.64 -51.68 -23.98
C MET A 1 15.46 -50.69 -24.10
N LYS A 2 14.48 -50.87 -25.01
CA LYS A 2 13.29 -49.98 -25.12
C LYS A 2 12.37 -49.93 -23.88
N ARG A 3 12.27 -51.01 -23.09
CA ARG A 3 11.38 -51.10 -21.91
C ARG A 3 11.77 -50.12 -20.79
N ASN A 4 13.07 -49.87 -20.60
CA ASN A 4 13.57 -48.97 -19.56
C ASN A 4 13.29 -47.49 -19.87
N ILE A 5 13.30 -47.11 -21.16
CA ILE A 5 13.02 -45.74 -21.61
C ILE A 5 11.54 -45.37 -21.37
N ASN A 6 10.62 -46.29 -21.63
CA ASN A 6 9.18 -46.04 -21.39
C ASN A 6 8.86 -45.95 -19.89
N GLN A 7 9.47 -46.82 -19.06
CA GLN A 7 9.30 -46.73 -17.61
C GLN A 7 9.88 -45.43 -17.03
N PHE A 8 11.03 -44.98 -17.52
CA PHE A 8 11.62 -43.71 -17.12
C PHE A 8 10.72 -42.51 -17.49
N ARG A 9 10.12 -42.50 -18.68
CA ARG A 9 9.16 -41.45 -19.09
C ARG A 9 7.93 -41.41 -18.21
N ILE A 10 7.36 -42.56 -17.86
CA ILE A 10 6.18 -42.65 -16.99
C ILE A 10 6.52 -42.10 -15.59
N LEU A 11 7.68 -42.46 -15.05
CA LEU A 11 8.14 -41.93 -13.75
C LEU A 11 8.30 -40.41 -13.78
N ILE A 12 8.84 -39.83 -14.85
CA ILE A 12 8.94 -38.38 -15.01
C ILE A 12 7.56 -37.73 -15.02
N ILE A 13 6.61 -38.27 -15.80
CA ILE A 13 5.25 -37.71 -15.88
C ILE A 13 4.57 -37.74 -14.51
N LEU A 14 4.66 -38.87 -13.79
CA LEU A 14 4.10 -38.98 -12.45
C LEU A 14 4.76 -38.02 -11.46
N ALA A 15 6.08 -37.83 -11.56
CA ALA A 15 6.80 -36.86 -10.72
C ALA A 15 6.35 -35.42 -11.02
N ILE A 16 6.15 -35.05 -12.29
CA ILE A 16 5.63 -33.73 -12.68
C ILE A 16 4.23 -33.51 -12.13
N ILE A 17 3.33 -34.49 -12.28
CA ILE A 17 1.96 -34.39 -11.75
C ILE A 17 1.98 -34.23 -10.23
N ALA A 18 2.74 -35.07 -9.52
CA ALA A 18 2.85 -35.00 -8.07
C ALA A 18 3.42 -33.65 -7.62
N PHE A 19 4.43 -33.13 -8.31
CA PHE A 19 4.99 -31.81 -8.05
C PHE A 19 3.96 -30.71 -8.31
N SER A 20 3.24 -30.75 -9.43
CA SER A 20 2.20 -29.76 -9.75
C SER A 20 1.07 -29.74 -8.72
N VAL A 21 0.60 -30.91 -8.28
CA VAL A 21 -0.41 -31.02 -7.22
C VAL A 21 0.14 -30.48 -5.89
N TYR A 22 1.38 -30.84 -5.53
CA TYR A 22 2.03 -30.34 -4.33
C TYR A 22 2.11 -28.82 -4.30
N ILE A 23 2.50 -28.20 -5.42
CA ILE A 23 2.54 -26.75 -5.59
C ILE A 23 1.16 -26.14 -5.41
N ILE A 24 0.13 -26.63 -6.11
CA ILE A 24 -1.24 -26.08 -6.04
C ILE A 24 -1.80 -26.15 -4.61
N MET A 25 -1.46 -27.21 -3.86
CA MET A 25 -1.90 -27.36 -2.47
C MET A 25 -1.15 -26.47 -1.48
N LYS A 26 0.08 -26.06 -1.79
CA LYS A 26 0.95 -25.29 -0.88
C LYS A 26 0.99 -23.80 -1.20
N LEU A 27 0.83 -23.42 -2.46
CA LEU A 27 0.90 -22.04 -2.92
C LEU A 27 -0.49 -21.57 -3.37
N PRO A 28 -1.05 -20.52 -2.74
CA PRO A 28 -2.30 -19.95 -3.20
C PRO A 28 -2.12 -19.31 -4.58
N ILE A 29 -3.16 -19.38 -5.41
CA ILE A 29 -3.21 -18.64 -6.67
C ILE A 29 -3.66 -17.21 -6.36
N THR A 30 -2.87 -16.24 -6.82
CA THR A 30 -3.14 -14.82 -6.61
C THR A 30 -4.28 -14.39 -7.53
N LEU A 31 -5.29 -13.70 -6.99
CA LEU A 31 -6.47 -13.27 -7.74
C LEU A 31 -6.35 -11.79 -8.10
N GLY A 32 -6.72 -11.46 -9.32
CA GLY A 32 -6.75 -10.08 -9.78
C GLY A 32 -7.88 -9.28 -9.15
N LEU A 33 -7.77 -7.96 -9.27
CA LEU A 33 -8.76 -7.00 -8.78
C LEU A 33 -10.19 -7.33 -9.25
N ASP A 34 -10.35 -7.80 -10.48
CA ASP A 34 -11.64 -8.16 -11.07
C ASP A 34 -12.30 -9.39 -10.40
N LEU A 35 -11.50 -10.24 -9.74
CA LEU A 35 -11.96 -11.47 -9.09
C LEU A 35 -12.04 -11.33 -7.57
N GLN A 36 -11.10 -10.62 -6.95
CA GLN A 36 -11.04 -10.44 -5.50
C GLN A 36 -11.78 -9.18 -5.01
N GLY A 37 -12.06 -8.23 -5.92
CA GLY A 37 -12.41 -6.87 -5.55
C GLY A 37 -11.21 -6.11 -4.98
N GLY A 38 -11.39 -4.82 -4.72
CA GLY A 38 -10.34 -3.95 -4.21
C GLY A 38 -10.37 -2.56 -4.84
N THR A 39 -9.22 -1.91 -4.97
CA THR A 39 -9.13 -0.56 -5.54
C THR A 39 -7.95 -0.42 -6.48
N ARG A 40 -8.19 0.20 -7.64
CA ARG A 40 -7.17 0.67 -8.56
C ARG A 40 -7.15 2.19 -8.53
N LEU A 41 -5.96 2.74 -8.39
CA LEU A 41 -5.74 4.16 -8.28
C LEU A 41 -4.57 4.59 -9.16
N VAL A 42 -4.71 5.73 -9.81
CA VAL A 42 -3.65 6.38 -10.59
C VAL A 42 -3.29 7.68 -9.89
N LEU A 43 -2.08 7.73 -9.34
CA LEU A 43 -1.48 8.91 -8.74
C LEU A 43 -0.70 9.66 -9.79
N GLU A 44 -0.87 10.98 -9.85
CA GLU A 44 -0.06 11.87 -10.68
C GLU A 44 0.80 12.77 -9.79
N ALA A 45 2.09 12.78 -10.08
CA ALA A 45 3.05 13.62 -9.38
C ALA A 45 2.75 15.10 -9.56
N GLN A 46 2.99 15.88 -8.52
CA GLN A 46 2.79 17.32 -8.47
C GLN A 46 4.16 17.98 -8.23
N PRO A 47 4.94 18.26 -9.31
CA PRO A 47 6.23 18.90 -9.17
C PRO A 47 6.09 20.28 -8.53
N THR A 48 7.07 20.63 -7.71
CA THR A 48 7.17 21.96 -7.08
C THR A 48 8.47 22.64 -7.50
N GLU A 49 8.60 23.95 -7.30
CA GLU A 49 9.87 24.65 -7.58
C GLU A 49 11.07 24.04 -6.84
N LYS A 50 10.83 23.50 -5.63
CA LYS A 50 11.86 22.86 -4.81
C LYS A 50 12.13 21.40 -5.23
N VAL A 51 11.12 20.71 -5.75
CA VAL A 51 11.23 19.30 -6.17
C VAL A 51 10.67 19.16 -7.59
N PRO A 52 11.53 19.26 -8.63
CA PRO A 52 11.11 19.03 -10.00
C PRO A 52 10.81 17.54 -10.24
N LEU A 53 10.09 17.26 -11.32
CA LEU A 53 9.85 15.88 -11.73
C LEU A 53 11.18 15.20 -12.11
N SER A 54 11.58 14.20 -11.35
CA SER A 54 12.78 13.40 -11.62
C SER A 54 12.49 11.91 -11.46
N SER A 55 13.28 11.07 -12.13
CA SER A 55 13.14 9.61 -11.99
C SER A 55 13.38 9.15 -10.55
N ASP A 56 14.31 9.79 -9.85
CA ASP A 56 14.66 9.45 -8.46
C ASP A 56 13.55 9.85 -7.50
N ALA A 57 12.94 11.03 -7.68
CA ALA A 57 11.78 11.45 -6.89
C ALA A 57 10.60 10.50 -7.07
N MET A 58 10.35 10.06 -8.30
CA MET A 58 9.31 9.07 -8.60
C MET A 58 9.61 7.69 -8.02
N ALA A 59 10.87 7.24 -8.08
CA ALA A 59 11.28 5.98 -7.46
C ALA A 59 11.13 6.03 -5.93
N GLY A 60 11.51 7.14 -5.32
CA GLY A 60 11.30 7.38 -3.89
C GLY A 60 9.82 7.39 -3.52
N ALA A 61 8.96 8.05 -4.30
CA ALA A 61 7.51 8.02 -4.09
C ALA A 61 6.95 6.59 -4.16
N VAL A 62 7.38 5.78 -5.15
CA VAL A 62 7.00 4.36 -5.26
C VAL A 62 7.41 3.58 -3.99
N MET A 63 8.61 3.81 -3.45
CA MET A 63 9.06 3.14 -2.22
C MET A 63 8.22 3.54 -1.00
N VAL A 64 7.93 4.83 -0.83
CA VAL A 64 7.09 5.31 0.28
C VAL A 64 5.69 4.72 0.19
N ILE A 65 5.07 4.76 -1.01
CA ILE A 65 3.75 4.18 -1.27
C ILE A 65 3.74 2.69 -0.95
N ARG A 66 4.77 1.93 -1.39
CA ARG A 66 4.91 0.51 -1.07
C ARG A 66 4.94 0.26 0.44
N ASN A 67 5.79 0.98 1.17
CA ASN A 67 5.91 0.83 2.63
C ASN A 67 4.58 1.14 3.36
N ARG A 68 3.81 2.12 2.88
CA ARG A 68 2.48 2.43 3.44
C ARG A 68 1.48 1.31 3.16
N ILE A 69 1.47 0.77 1.95
CA ILE A 69 0.58 -0.33 1.57
C ILE A 69 0.91 -1.61 2.35
N ASP A 70 2.19 -1.92 2.51
CA ASP A 70 2.65 -3.06 3.30
C ASP A 70 2.19 -2.91 4.77
N SER A 71 2.24 -1.69 5.30
CA SER A 71 1.77 -1.37 6.66
C SER A 71 0.24 -1.39 6.80
N LEU A 72 -0.51 -1.21 5.71
CA LEU A 72 -1.96 -1.43 5.67
C LEU A 72 -2.34 -2.92 5.72
N GLY A 73 -1.36 -3.82 5.53
CA GLY A 73 -1.60 -5.26 5.48
C GLY A 73 -2.29 -5.70 4.19
N VAL A 74 -2.24 -4.89 3.12
CA VAL A 74 -2.73 -5.29 1.81
C VAL A 74 -1.76 -6.31 1.23
N SER A 75 -2.27 -7.50 0.94
CA SER A 75 -1.46 -8.56 0.34
C SER A 75 -1.33 -8.33 -1.15
N GLU A 76 -0.10 -8.46 -1.66
CA GLU A 76 0.21 -8.49 -3.11
C GLU A 76 -0.21 -7.23 -3.90
N PRO A 77 0.17 -6.01 -3.45
CA PRO A 77 -0.15 -4.80 -4.18
C PRO A 77 0.66 -4.71 -5.48
N ILE A 78 0.02 -4.24 -6.55
CA ILE A 78 0.70 -3.93 -7.80
C ILE A 78 0.98 -2.43 -7.80
N ILE A 79 2.26 -2.07 -7.83
CA ILE A 79 2.70 -0.67 -7.84
C ILE A 79 3.63 -0.50 -9.03
N GLN A 80 3.21 0.28 -10.01
CA GLN A 80 3.93 0.44 -11.27
C GLN A 80 3.98 1.90 -11.68
N ARG A 81 5.11 2.34 -12.25
CA ARG A 81 5.19 3.64 -12.89
C ARG A 81 4.51 3.56 -14.25
N LYS A 82 3.69 4.57 -14.56
CA LYS A 82 3.04 4.75 -15.86
C LYS A 82 3.49 6.09 -16.44
N GLY A 83 4.12 6.07 -17.61
CA GLY A 83 4.68 7.29 -18.18
C GLY A 83 5.80 7.89 -17.31
N LYS A 84 5.88 9.23 -17.26
CA LYS A 84 6.95 9.95 -16.57
C LYS A 84 6.58 10.37 -15.15
N ASP A 85 5.29 10.60 -14.90
CA ASP A 85 4.71 11.31 -13.77
C ASP A 85 3.59 10.53 -13.05
N GLN A 86 3.15 9.38 -13.57
CA GLN A 86 2.07 8.61 -12.95
C GLN A 86 2.57 7.34 -12.24
N ILE A 87 1.89 6.98 -11.15
CA ILE A 87 2.05 5.73 -10.41
C ILE A 87 0.69 5.05 -10.36
N VAL A 88 0.59 3.86 -10.92
CA VAL A 88 -0.59 3.00 -10.84
C VAL A 88 -0.42 2.10 -9.62
N VAL A 89 -1.43 2.12 -8.75
CA VAL A 89 -1.51 1.33 -7.53
C VAL A 89 -2.76 0.48 -7.60
N GLU A 90 -2.62 -0.82 -7.46
CA GLU A 90 -3.75 -1.76 -7.34
C GLU A 90 -3.64 -2.46 -6.00
N LEU A 91 -4.75 -2.44 -5.26
CA LEU A 91 -4.89 -2.96 -3.90
C LEU A 91 -5.99 -4.03 -3.89
N PRO A 92 -5.68 -5.26 -4.34
CA PRO A 92 -6.63 -6.37 -4.28
C PRO A 92 -7.03 -6.68 -2.84
N GLY A 93 -8.31 -6.95 -2.61
CA GLY A 93 -8.81 -7.36 -1.30
C GLY A 93 -8.73 -6.31 -0.19
N VAL A 94 -8.47 -5.03 -0.52
CA VAL A 94 -8.50 -3.94 0.47
C VAL A 94 -9.91 -3.79 1.06
N LYS A 95 -10.01 -3.74 2.39
CA LYS A 95 -11.30 -3.67 3.10
C LYS A 95 -11.93 -2.28 3.05
N ASP A 96 -11.09 -1.25 3.19
CA ASP A 96 -11.49 0.15 3.18
C ASP A 96 -10.71 0.91 2.10
N PRO A 97 -11.27 0.99 0.88
CA PRO A 97 -10.71 1.76 -0.22
C PRO A 97 -10.38 3.20 0.14
N GLU A 98 -11.31 3.90 0.78
CA GLU A 98 -11.19 5.35 1.01
C GLU A 98 -10.05 5.66 1.98
N ARG A 99 -9.98 4.90 3.08
CA ARG A 99 -8.87 4.98 4.03
C ARG A 99 -7.52 4.69 3.36
N ALA A 100 -7.45 3.66 2.51
CA ALA A 100 -6.23 3.31 1.82
C ALA A 100 -5.78 4.44 0.85
N ILE A 101 -6.72 5.03 0.11
CA ILE A 101 -6.45 6.16 -0.79
C ILE A 101 -5.88 7.34 -0.01
N ALA A 102 -6.49 7.71 1.12
CA ALA A 102 -6.02 8.81 1.96
C ALA A 102 -4.59 8.57 2.47
N ILE A 103 -4.32 7.37 3.01
CA ILE A 103 -3.00 7.03 3.56
C ILE A 103 -1.91 7.03 2.49
N ILE A 104 -2.23 6.55 1.28
CA ILE A 104 -1.26 6.47 0.18
C ILE A 104 -1.02 7.83 -0.47
N GLY A 105 -2.07 8.65 -0.62
CA GLY A 105 -2.01 9.93 -1.32
C GLY A 105 -1.42 11.09 -0.52
N ASP A 106 -1.49 11.05 0.82
CA ASP A 106 -0.99 12.13 1.67
C ASP A 106 0.53 12.33 1.56
N THR A 107 1.02 13.56 1.69
CA THR A 107 2.48 13.78 1.68
C THR A 107 3.10 13.34 3.00
N ALA A 108 2.44 13.63 4.12
CA ALA A 108 2.87 13.33 5.47
C ALA A 108 4.23 13.93 5.84
N LEU A 109 4.46 15.17 5.42
CA LEU A 109 5.62 15.96 5.83
C LEU A 109 5.45 16.37 7.30
N LEU A 110 6.15 15.67 8.19
CA LEU A 110 6.24 16.01 9.61
C LEU A 110 7.35 17.03 9.84
N GLU A 111 7.05 18.13 10.52
CA GLU A 111 8.00 19.18 10.88
C GLU A 111 7.86 19.55 12.36
N PHE A 112 8.99 19.66 13.05
CA PHE A 112 9.08 20.22 14.39
C PHE A 112 9.61 21.64 14.27
N VAL A 113 8.80 22.61 14.67
CA VAL A 113 9.07 24.04 14.47
C VAL A 113 9.23 24.69 15.83
N GLU A 114 10.30 25.46 16.00
CA GLU A 114 10.45 26.31 17.19
C GLU A 114 9.31 27.32 17.22
N ALA A 115 8.61 27.41 18.34
CA ALA A 115 7.42 28.24 18.44
C ALA A 115 7.37 29.06 19.74
N GLU A 116 6.48 30.03 19.75
CA GLU A 116 6.19 30.84 20.93
C GLU A 116 4.69 31.16 20.98
N TRP A 117 4.07 31.03 22.14
CA TRP A 117 2.67 31.44 22.28
C TRP A 117 2.55 32.94 22.06
N ALA A 118 1.60 33.34 21.23
CA ALA A 118 1.38 34.74 20.99
C ALA A 118 0.86 35.43 22.28
N PRO A 119 1.24 36.70 22.52
CA PRO A 119 0.69 37.48 23.62
C PRO A 119 -0.83 37.63 23.48
N ALA A 120 -1.53 37.75 24.62
CA ALA A 120 -2.99 37.82 24.69
C ALA A 120 -3.61 38.99 23.90
N ASP A 121 -2.84 40.05 23.65
CA ASP A 121 -3.24 41.18 22.81
C ASP A 121 -2.72 40.99 21.38
N GLU A 122 -3.47 40.23 20.56
CA GLU A 122 -3.13 39.96 19.15
C GLU A 122 -3.15 41.20 18.27
N SER A 123 -3.84 42.29 18.69
CA SER A 123 -4.02 43.51 17.88
C SER A 123 -2.69 44.18 17.49
N LYS A 124 -1.62 43.84 18.21
CA LYS A 124 -0.27 44.36 18.01
C LYS A 124 0.62 43.46 17.13
N LEU A 125 0.19 42.26 16.77
CA LEU A 125 0.97 41.27 15.99
C LEU A 125 0.70 41.43 14.48
N THR A 126 1.16 42.53 13.90
CA THR A 126 1.19 42.65 12.43
C THR A 126 2.30 41.76 11.85
N PRO A 127 2.19 41.28 10.60
CA PRO A 127 3.24 40.47 9.97
C PRO A 127 4.62 41.12 10.04
N ALA A 128 4.71 42.44 9.87
CA ALA A 128 5.96 43.19 9.99
C ALA A 128 6.57 43.13 11.40
N ARG A 129 5.75 43.24 12.45
CA ARG A 129 6.20 43.13 13.83
C ARG A 129 6.62 41.70 14.19
N VAL A 130 5.90 40.70 13.69
CA VAL A 130 6.29 39.30 13.90
C VAL A 130 7.71 39.07 13.37
N LEU A 131 8.00 39.56 12.16
CA LEU A 131 9.33 39.46 11.57
C LEU A 131 10.40 40.26 12.35
N GLU A 132 10.05 41.45 12.84
CA GLU A 132 10.95 42.32 13.61
C GLU A 132 11.36 41.70 14.96
N PHE A 133 10.40 41.16 15.71
CA PHE A 133 10.62 40.66 17.06
C PHE A 133 11.03 39.18 17.13
N TYR A 134 10.57 38.36 16.18
CA TYR A 134 10.73 36.90 16.25
C TYR A 134 11.61 36.33 15.14
N GLY A 135 12.07 37.16 14.19
CA GLY A 135 13.01 36.82 13.14
C GLY A 135 12.37 36.68 11.76
N LYS A 136 13.21 36.68 10.71
CA LYS A 136 12.78 36.72 9.31
C LYS A 136 11.96 35.52 8.83
N ASP A 137 12.09 34.38 9.52
CA ASP A 137 11.37 33.15 9.21
C ASP A 137 10.09 33.00 10.06
N ALA A 138 9.79 33.98 10.93
CA ALA A 138 8.68 33.89 11.85
C ALA A 138 7.35 34.32 11.20
N TYR A 139 6.29 33.57 11.48
CA TYR A 139 4.93 33.92 11.07
C TYR A 139 3.91 33.55 12.16
N LEU A 140 2.80 34.29 12.17
CA LEU A 140 1.69 34.04 13.07
C LEU A 140 0.74 33.01 12.45
N ASP A 141 0.38 32.00 13.22
CA ASP A 141 -0.60 30.98 12.88
C ASP A 141 -1.51 30.70 14.09
N LYS A 142 -2.46 29.79 13.96
CA LYS A 142 -3.43 29.45 14.99
C LYS A 142 -3.53 27.94 15.17
N LEU A 143 -3.31 27.47 16.39
CA LEU A 143 -3.60 26.09 16.76
C LEU A 143 -5.10 25.93 17.02
N GLU A 144 -5.74 25.02 16.27
CA GLU A 144 -7.13 24.61 16.50
C GLU A 144 -7.25 23.84 17.81
N VAL A 145 -8.11 24.29 18.71
CA VAL A 145 -8.49 23.55 19.91
C VAL A 145 -9.75 22.76 19.59
N ILE A 146 -9.60 21.45 19.50
CA ILE A 146 -10.68 20.54 19.13
C ILE A 146 -11.24 19.87 20.37
N LYS A 147 -12.56 20.00 20.58
CA LYS A 147 -13.30 19.29 21.63
C LYS A 147 -14.50 18.60 20.99
N ASP A 148 -14.65 17.30 21.24
CA ASP A 148 -15.73 16.47 20.66
C ASP A 148 -15.82 16.56 19.12
N GLY A 149 -14.67 16.65 18.45
CA GLY A 149 -14.60 16.75 16.98
C GLY A 149 -14.95 18.12 16.39
N GLN A 150 -15.22 19.13 17.21
CA GLN A 150 -15.48 20.50 16.76
C GLN A 150 -14.38 21.45 17.21
N VAL A 151 -14.04 22.43 16.36
CA VAL A 151 -13.11 23.50 16.71
C VAL A 151 -13.84 24.46 17.65
N VAL A 152 -13.44 24.45 18.92
CA VAL A 152 -14.07 25.26 19.97
C VAL A 152 -13.31 26.54 20.28
N ASP A 153 -12.02 26.59 19.96
CA ASP A 153 -11.16 27.74 20.21
C ASP A 153 -9.94 27.72 19.26
N TYR A 154 -9.26 28.85 19.14
CA TYR A 154 -8.02 29.00 18.40
C TYR A 154 -6.97 29.64 19.29
N ARG A 155 -5.82 28.98 19.43
CA ARG A 155 -4.71 29.54 20.20
C ARG A 155 -3.66 30.12 19.25
N PRO A 156 -3.44 31.45 19.27
CA PRO A 156 -2.46 32.09 18.41
C PRO A 156 -1.04 31.64 18.80
N ILE A 157 -0.25 31.27 17.79
CA ILE A 157 1.10 30.75 17.97
C ILE A 157 2.01 31.34 16.90
N ILE A 158 3.21 31.74 17.31
CA ILE A 158 4.24 32.28 16.44
C ILE A 158 5.17 31.13 16.10
N LEU A 159 5.18 30.73 14.83
CA LEU A 159 6.07 29.71 14.28
C LEU A 159 7.35 30.38 13.80
N LYS A 160 8.51 29.80 14.10
CA LYS A 160 9.83 30.31 13.70
C LYS A 160 10.45 29.34 12.68
N LYS A 161 11.72 28.98 12.86
CA LYS A 161 12.43 28.05 11.99
C LYS A 161 12.00 26.59 12.20
N VAL A 162 12.01 25.82 11.12
CA VAL A 162 11.90 24.35 11.17
C VAL A 162 13.18 23.82 11.82
N ALA A 163 13.01 23.10 12.92
CA ALA A 163 14.09 22.56 13.72
C ALA A 163 14.43 21.13 13.32
N LEU A 164 13.43 20.27 13.15
CA LEU A 164 13.58 18.89 12.71
C LEU A 164 12.47 18.50 11.73
N THR A 165 12.69 17.43 10.97
CA THR A 165 11.68 16.83 10.09
C THR A 165 11.50 15.35 10.39
N GLY A 166 10.39 14.77 9.92
CA GLY A 166 10.11 13.34 10.03
C GLY A 166 11.15 12.45 9.36
N GLY A 167 11.99 12.98 8.47
CA GLY A 167 13.09 12.24 7.84
C GLY A 167 14.19 11.82 8.83
N MET A 168 14.23 12.40 10.03
CA MET A 168 15.17 12.06 11.11
C MET A 168 14.57 11.07 12.13
N LEU A 169 13.40 10.49 11.83
CA LEU A 169 12.78 9.48 12.68
C LEU A 169 13.40 8.11 12.42
N LYS A 170 13.79 7.44 13.49
CA LYS A 170 14.10 6.01 13.50
C LYS A 170 12.84 5.17 13.48
N GLY A 171 11.76 5.65 14.09
CA GLY A 171 10.47 4.97 14.08
C GLY A 171 9.36 5.74 14.79
N ALA A 172 8.12 5.29 14.56
CA ALA A 172 6.92 5.77 15.22
C ALA A 172 6.04 4.57 15.62
N TRP A 173 5.35 4.64 16.76
CA TRP A 173 4.48 3.57 17.26
C TRP A 173 3.21 4.14 17.89
N PRO A 174 2.09 3.40 17.87
CA PRO A 174 0.93 3.77 18.67
C PRO A 174 1.28 3.63 20.16
N GLY A 175 0.99 4.66 20.93
CA GLY A 175 1.18 4.71 22.37
C GLY A 175 -0.11 5.11 23.09
N VAL A 176 -0.04 5.10 24.40
CA VAL A 176 -1.11 5.60 25.28
C VAL A 176 -0.46 6.47 26.35
N ASP A 177 -1.04 7.63 26.63
CA ASP A 177 -0.55 8.51 27.70
C ASP A 177 -0.97 8.00 29.10
N GLU A 178 -0.51 8.70 30.15
CA GLU A 178 -0.83 8.36 31.55
C GLU A 178 -2.34 8.43 31.87
N TYR A 179 -3.13 9.11 31.04
CA TYR A 179 -4.57 9.31 31.20
C TYR A 179 -5.41 8.35 30.35
N GLY A 180 -4.78 7.46 29.58
CA GLY A 180 -5.46 6.52 28.70
C GLY A 180 -5.78 7.07 27.30
N ASN A 181 -5.31 8.26 26.93
CA ASN A 181 -5.53 8.84 25.61
C ASN A 181 -4.53 8.26 24.59
N PRO A 182 -4.95 8.03 23.34
CA PRO A 182 -4.07 7.52 22.30
C PRO A 182 -3.07 8.60 21.87
N VAL A 183 -1.79 8.23 21.81
CA VAL A 183 -0.68 9.11 21.40
C VAL A 183 0.22 8.42 20.39
N ILE A 184 1.14 9.17 19.79
CA ILE A 184 2.14 8.61 18.87
C ILE A 184 3.51 8.72 19.52
N ASP A 185 4.09 7.57 19.87
CA ASP A 185 5.46 7.49 20.35
C ASP A 185 6.41 7.59 19.15
N ILE A 186 7.42 8.45 19.26
CA ILE A 186 8.44 8.63 18.23
C ILE A 186 9.84 8.48 18.81
N GLU A 187 10.75 7.95 17.99
CA GLU A 187 12.18 7.88 18.30
C GLU A 187 12.95 8.47 17.12
N PHE A 188 13.83 9.43 17.41
CA PHE A 188 14.74 9.99 16.42
C PHE A 188 15.96 9.09 16.21
N ASP A 189 16.60 9.20 15.04
CA ASP A 189 17.91 8.59 14.80
C ASP A 189 19.03 9.31 15.60
N GLY A 190 20.28 8.85 15.45
CA GLY A 190 21.40 9.37 16.24
C GLY A 190 21.70 10.86 16.02
N ASP A 191 21.43 11.39 14.84
CA ASP A 191 21.66 12.81 14.52
C ASP A 191 20.43 13.64 14.88
N GLY A 192 19.23 13.12 14.61
CA GLY A 192 17.96 13.71 15.04
C GLY A 192 17.87 13.84 16.56
N ALA A 193 18.31 12.84 17.33
CA ALA A 193 18.29 12.88 18.79
C ALA A 193 19.18 14.02 19.35
N LYS A 194 20.35 14.26 18.77
CA LYS A 194 21.24 15.35 19.18
C LYS A 194 20.63 16.71 18.85
N LEU A 195 20.06 16.85 17.65
CA LEU A 195 19.41 18.10 17.23
C LEU A 195 18.17 18.38 18.08
N PHE A 196 17.39 17.34 18.39
CA PHE A 196 16.22 17.44 19.26
C PHE A 196 16.60 17.83 20.69
N ALA A 197 17.69 17.28 21.22
CA ALA A 197 18.24 17.67 22.53
C ALA A 197 18.66 19.15 22.57
N ASP A 198 19.34 19.65 21.52
CA ASP A 198 19.74 21.05 21.43
C ASP A 198 18.53 21.99 21.34
N VAL A 199 17.55 21.65 20.51
CA VAL A 199 16.34 22.45 20.29
C VAL A 199 15.47 22.48 21.55
N THR A 200 15.29 21.35 22.23
CA THR A 200 14.53 21.29 23.49
C THR A 200 15.24 22.04 24.61
N SER A 201 16.58 21.98 24.68
CA SER A 201 17.37 22.73 25.66
C SER A 201 17.19 24.25 25.51
N LYS A 202 17.08 24.75 24.28
CA LYS A 202 16.86 26.18 23.98
C LYS A 202 15.41 26.63 24.10
N SER A 203 14.48 25.67 24.14
CA SER A 203 13.04 25.91 24.11
C SER A 203 12.33 25.61 25.44
N VAL A 204 13.08 25.40 26.54
CA VAL A 204 12.48 25.18 27.87
C VAL A 204 11.52 26.33 28.23
N GLY A 205 10.28 25.98 28.60
CA GLY A 205 9.19 26.92 28.86
C GLY A 205 8.47 27.45 27.62
N ARG A 206 8.89 27.07 26.40
CA ARG A 206 8.27 27.44 25.11
C ARG A 206 7.68 26.23 24.41
N PRO A 207 6.70 26.42 23.52
CA PRO A 207 6.15 25.33 22.71
C PRO A 207 7.10 24.92 21.59
N ILE A 208 7.09 23.62 21.28
CA ILE A 208 7.55 23.12 19.97
C ILE A 208 6.30 22.77 19.18
N ALA A 209 6.06 23.47 18.08
CA ALA A 209 4.93 23.17 17.20
C ALA A 209 5.26 21.97 16.33
N ILE A 210 4.33 21.03 16.25
CA ILE A 210 4.40 19.83 15.44
C ILE A 210 3.41 20.00 14.30
N LEU A 211 3.94 20.06 13.08
CA LEU A 211 3.17 20.29 11.87
C LEU A 211 3.17 19.03 11.03
N LEU A 212 2.02 18.70 10.45
CA LEU A 212 1.85 17.69 9.43
C LEU A 212 1.30 18.36 8.17
N ASP A 213 2.05 18.31 7.07
CA ASP A 213 1.70 18.97 5.81
C ASP A 213 1.33 20.46 6.01
N LYS A 214 2.14 21.15 6.83
CA LYS A 214 1.99 22.55 7.26
C LYS A 214 0.79 22.86 8.17
N LYS A 215 -0.02 21.87 8.55
CA LYS A 215 -1.08 22.06 9.55
C LYS A 215 -0.54 21.73 10.95
N ILE A 216 -0.74 22.62 11.91
CA ILE A 216 -0.34 22.37 13.31
C ILE A 216 -1.26 21.29 13.90
N ILE A 217 -0.67 20.15 14.30
CA ILE A 217 -1.40 19.04 14.93
C ILE A 217 -1.25 19.05 16.45
N SER A 218 -0.15 19.61 16.96
CA SER A 218 0.13 19.71 18.40
C SER A 218 1.19 20.78 18.66
N ALA A 219 1.19 21.37 19.85
CA ALA A 219 2.22 22.33 20.26
C ALA A 219 2.51 22.22 21.77
N PRO A 220 3.09 21.10 22.25
CA PRO A 220 3.39 20.93 23.67
C PRO A 220 4.51 21.87 24.13
N ASN A 221 4.39 22.36 25.36
CA ASN A 221 5.47 23.13 26.00
C ASN A 221 6.59 22.20 26.46
N VAL A 222 7.82 22.56 26.15
CA VAL A 222 9.01 21.86 26.62
C VAL A 222 9.19 22.15 28.12
N ARG A 223 9.13 21.11 28.96
CA ARG A 223 9.32 21.23 30.41
C ARG A 223 10.78 21.09 30.81
N GLU A 224 11.46 20.15 30.20
CA GLU A 224 12.87 19.84 30.42
C GLU A 224 13.53 19.46 29.09
N PRO A 225 14.87 19.58 28.97
CA PRO A 225 15.60 19.08 27.82
C PRO A 225 15.36 17.58 27.61
N ILE A 226 15.26 17.14 26.36
CA ILE A 226 15.00 15.73 26.02
C ILE A 226 16.22 15.13 25.31
N PRO A 227 17.26 14.71 26.06
CA PRO A 227 18.48 14.14 25.47
C PRO A 227 18.29 12.70 24.98
N SER A 228 17.18 12.04 25.36
CA SER A 228 16.91 10.64 25.02
C SER A 228 16.56 10.42 23.54
N GLY A 229 16.19 11.48 22.81
CA GLY A 229 15.70 11.37 21.43
C GLY A 229 14.33 10.68 21.30
N LYS A 230 13.60 10.51 22.40
CA LYS A 230 12.25 9.93 22.43
C LYS A 230 11.24 11.01 22.79
N ALA A 231 10.12 11.05 22.08
CA ALA A 231 9.06 11.99 22.34
C ALA A 231 7.68 11.36 22.10
N GLN A 232 6.64 12.02 22.60
CA GLN A 232 5.25 11.64 22.35
C GLN A 232 4.53 12.79 21.68
N ILE A 233 3.84 12.50 20.58
CA ILE A 233 2.92 13.45 19.93
C ILE A 233 1.54 13.20 20.54
N SER A 234 1.18 14.05 21.50
CA SER A 234 -0.15 14.06 22.11
C SER A 234 -1.09 15.00 21.37
N GLY A 235 -2.37 14.64 21.29
CA GLY A 235 -3.43 15.43 20.68
C GLY A 235 -4.78 14.80 20.96
N ASN A 236 -5.85 15.41 20.46
CA ASN A 236 -7.20 14.83 20.54
C ASN A 236 -7.41 13.84 19.39
N PHE A 237 -6.59 12.79 19.35
CA PHE A 237 -6.62 11.79 18.29
C PHE A 237 -7.54 10.63 18.67
N SER A 238 -8.15 10.01 17.67
CA SER A 238 -8.74 8.68 17.78
C SER A 238 -7.68 7.59 17.61
N ILE A 239 -7.98 6.38 18.07
CA ILE A 239 -7.12 5.20 17.86
C ILE A 239 -6.84 5.00 16.37
N GLN A 240 -7.84 5.25 15.52
CA GLN A 240 -7.74 5.08 14.08
C GLN A 240 -6.80 6.12 13.45
N GLU A 241 -6.90 7.39 13.86
CA GLU A 241 -6.00 8.45 13.40
C GLU A 241 -4.55 8.22 13.83
N VAL A 242 -4.33 7.73 15.06
CA VAL A 242 -2.97 7.36 15.52
C VAL A 242 -2.39 6.26 14.64
N GLN A 243 -3.14 5.20 14.34
CA GLN A 243 -2.67 4.14 13.44
C GLN A 243 -2.32 4.68 12.05
N ASP A 244 -3.19 5.51 11.49
CA ASP A 244 -2.99 6.07 10.15
C ASP A 244 -1.78 7.02 10.12
N MET A 245 -1.59 7.82 11.15
CA MET A 245 -0.42 8.69 11.28
C MET A 245 0.86 7.86 11.45
N VAL A 246 0.85 6.81 12.27
CA VAL A 246 2.01 5.91 12.42
C VAL A 246 2.40 5.26 11.09
N ILE A 247 1.44 4.81 10.28
CA ILE A 247 1.70 4.25 8.94
C ILE A 247 2.42 5.29 8.07
N LYS A 248 1.90 6.52 8.04
CA LYS A 248 2.46 7.62 7.27
C LYS A 248 3.89 7.98 7.73
N LEU A 249 4.10 8.11 9.04
CA LEU A 249 5.39 8.49 9.63
C LEU A 249 6.45 7.41 9.45
N LYS A 250 6.11 6.13 9.62
CA LYS A 250 7.05 5.02 9.38
C LYS A 250 7.53 4.95 7.93
N ALA A 251 6.64 5.21 6.99
CA ALA A 251 6.98 5.19 5.57
C ALA A 251 7.76 6.45 5.13
N GLY A 252 7.64 7.54 5.88
CA GLY A 252 8.25 8.83 5.58
C GLY A 252 7.38 9.70 4.68
N ALA A 253 7.86 10.94 4.48
CA ALA A 253 7.21 11.90 3.62
C ALA A 253 7.40 11.54 2.13
N LEU A 254 6.41 11.83 1.30
CA LEU A 254 6.55 11.68 -0.15
C LEU A 254 7.60 12.66 -0.69
N PRO A 255 8.64 12.19 -1.41
CA PRO A 255 9.64 13.08 -2.00
C PRO A 255 9.03 14.08 -2.99
N ILE A 256 8.02 13.64 -3.74
CA ILE A 256 7.22 14.46 -4.62
C ILE A 256 5.74 14.25 -4.27
N PRO A 257 4.96 15.31 -4.00
CA PRO A 257 3.54 15.17 -3.71
C PRO A 257 2.81 14.52 -4.89
N VAL A 258 1.73 13.81 -4.60
CA VAL A 258 0.92 13.14 -5.63
C VAL A 258 -0.55 13.45 -5.42
N LYS A 259 -1.35 13.38 -6.48
CA LYS A 259 -2.81 13.47 -6.41
C LYS A 259 -3.46 12.34 -7.19
N PRO A 260 -4.58 11.77 -6.70
CA PRO A 260 -5.32 10.77 -7.45
C PRO A 260 -6.02 11.43 -8.65
N VAL A 261 -5.74 10.94 -9.86
CA VAL A 261 -6.38 11.39 -11.10
C VAL A 261 -7.40 10.39 -11.64
N GLU A 262 -7.28 9.12 -11.23
CA GLU A 262 -8.27 8.08 -11.51
C GLU A 262 -8.40 7.19 -10.28
N THR A 263 -9.62 6.93 -9.83
CA THR A 263 -9.93 5.97 -8.76
C THR A 263 -11.03 5.05 -9.23
N ARG A 264 -10.78 3.74 -9.17
CA ARG A 264 -11.75 2.69 -9.50
C ARG A 264 -11.82 1.70 -8.35
N ILE A 265 -12.99 1.60 -7.74
CA ILE A 265 -13.27 0.66 -6.65
C ILE A 265 -14.11 -0.48 -7.23
N VAL A 266 -13.66 -1.72 -7.02
CA VAL A 266 -14.38 -2.93 -7.43
C VAL A 266 -14.85 -3.65 -6.17
N GLY A 267 -16.17 -3.82 -6.03
CA GLY A 267 -16.76 -4.49 -4.87
C GLY A 267 -16.40 -6.00 -4.82
N PRO A 268 -16.10 -6.57 -3.63
CA PRO A 268 -15.80 -8.00 -3.50
C PRO A 268 -16.92 -8.93 -3.96
N THR A 269 -18.17 -8.47 -3.91
CA THR A 269 -19.35 -9.25 -4.34
C THR A 269 -19.39 -9.48 -5.84
N LEU A 270 -18.96 -8.50 -6.65
CA LEU A 270 -18.88 -8.62 -8.11
C LEU A 270 -17.80 -9.64 -8.52
N GLY A 271 -16.67 -9.64 -7.80
CA GLY A 271 -15.59 -10.61 -8.01
C GLY A 271 -16.01 -12.03 -7.66
N LYS A 272 -16.66 -12.22 -6.50
CA LYS A 272 -17.15 -13.56 -6.08
C LYS A 272 -18.17 -14.14 -7.06
N ASP A 273 -19.15 -13.36 -7.50
CA ASP A 273 -20.14 -13.80 -8.49
C ASP A 273 -19.47 -14.22 -9.81
N SER A 274 -18.45 -13.45 -10.22
CA SER A 274 -17.64 -13.77 -11.40
C SER A 274 -16.90 -15.10 -11.25
N ILE A 275 -16.25 -15.33 -10.11
CA ILE A 275 -15.57 -16.60 -9.80
C ILE A 275 -16.56 -17.78 -9.84
N ASP A 276 -17.73 -17.64 -9.21
CA ASP A 276 -18.70 -18.73 -9.12
C ASP A 276 -19.28 -19.08 -10.51
N LYS A 277 -19.59 -18.07 -11.32
CA LYS A 277 -20.00 -18.27 -12.72
C LYS A 277 -18.89 -18.90 -13.57
N SER A 278 -17.65 -18.44 -13.43
CA SER A 278 -16.51 -19.01 -14.16
C SER A 278 -16.20 -20.45 -13.76
N LYS A 279 -16.36 -20.82 -12.50
CA LYS A 279 -16.24 -22.23 -12.05
C LYS A 279 -17.29 -23.11 -12.72
N VAL A 280 -18.55 -22.69 -12.72
CA VAL A 280 -19.64 -23.43 -13.36
C VAL A 280 -19.39 -23.55 -14.87
N ALA A 281 -19.03 -22.45 -15.54
CA ALA A 281 -18.71 -22.45 -16.96
C ALA A 281 -17.52 -23.36 -17.30
N GLY A 282 -16.46 -23.34 -16.48
CA GLY A 282 -15.29 -24.19 -16.67
C GLY A 282 -15.58 -25.68 -16.49
N ILE A 283 -16.36 -26.04 -15.46
CA ILE A 283 -16.78 -27.44 -15.23
C ILE A 283 -17.67 -27.93 -16.36
N LEU A 284 -18.66 -27.14 -16.78
CA LEU A 284 -19.55 -27.49 -17.89
C LEU A 284 -18.79 -27.60 -19.21
N GLY A 285 -17.88 -26.66 -19.50
CA GLY A 285 -17.04 -26.68 -20.69
C GLY A 285 -16.15 -27.92 -20.74
N PHE A 286 -15.46 -28.23 -19.64
CA PHE A 286 -14.64 -29.45 -19.53
C PHE A 286 -15.49 -30.71 -19.69
N ALA A 287 -16.66 -30.79 -19.03
CA ALA A 287 -17.53 -31.96 -19.12
C ALA A 287 -18.07 -32.18 -20.54
N LEU A 288 -18.45 -31.12 -21.25
CA LEU A 288 -18.92 -31.21 -22.63
C LEU A 288 -17.80 -31.67 -23.59
N ILE A 289 -16.59 -31.11 -23.43
CA ILE A 289 -15.43 -31.52 -24.22
C ILE A 289 -15.07 -32.98 -23.94
N ALA A 290 -15.00 -33.38 -22.68
CA ALA A 290 -14.69 -34.76 -22.28
C ALA A 290 -15.75 -35.74 -22.79
N ALA A 291 -17.04 -35.39 -22.67
CA ALA A 291 -18.13 -36.20 -23.22
C ALA A 291 -18.01 -36.35 -24.75
N PHE A 292 -17.71 -35.27 -25.47
CA PHE A 292 -17.50 -35.31 -26.91
C PHE A 292 -16.31 -36.21 -27.29
N MET A 293 -15.17 -36.03 -26.62
CA MET A 293 -13.97 -36.83 -26.87
C MET A 293 -14.21 -38.32 -26.59
N MET A 294 -14.85 -38.64 -25.46
CA MET A 294 -15.19 -40.01 -25.10
C MET A 294 -16.18 -40.66 -26.07
N LEU A 295 -17.22 -39.93 -26.52
CA LEU A 295 -18.24 -40.48 -27.42
C LEU A 295 -17.70 -40.69 -28.84
N TYR A 296 -16.96 -39.72 -29.37
CA TYR A 296 -16.48 -39.76 -30.75
C TYR A 296 -15.22 -40.63 -30.90
N TYR A 297 -14.24 -40.45 -30.00
CA TYR A 297 -12.94 -41.12 -30.07
C TYR A 297 -12.81 -42.33 -29.14
N ARG A 298 -13.81 -42.65 -28.32
CA ARG A 298 -13.82 -43.82 -27.42
C ARG A 298 -12.59 -43.85 -26.48
N LEU A 299 -11.79 -44.92 -26.54
CA LEU A 299 -10.63 -45.13 -25.67
C LEU A 299 -9.51 -44.09 -25.89
N PRO A 300 -9.11 -43.76 -27.14
CA PRO A 300 -8.26 -42.60 -27.42
C PRO A 300 -8.81 -41.29 -26.82
N GLY A 301 -10.13 -41.07 -26.91
CA GLY A 301 -10.79 -39.91 -26.33
C GLY A 301 -10.58 -39.81 -24.81
N PHE A 302 -10.77 -40.90 -24.09
CA PHE A 302 -10.51 -40.96 -22.65
C PHE A 302 -9.05 -40.65 -22.29
N LEU A 303 -8.09 -41.15 -23.08
CA LEU A 303 -6.68 -40.83 -22.89
C LEU A 303 -6.38 -39.33 -23.12
N ALA A 304 -7.06 -38.70 -24.07
CA ALA A 304 -6.97 -37.26 -24.27
C ALA A 304 -7.54 -36.47 -23.09
N ASP A 305 -8.64 -36.91 -22.48
CA ASP A 305 -9.20 -36.26 -21.29
C ASP A 305 -8.25 -36.34 -20.08
N VAL A 306 -7.58 -37.48 -19.91
CA VAL A 306 -6.53 -37.62 -18.88
C VAL A 306 -5.37 -36.67 -19.16
N ALA A 307 -4.92 -36.57 -20.41
CA ALA A 307 -3.87 -35.64 -20.80
C ALA A 307 -4.28 -34.17 -20.58
N LEU A 308 -5.54 -33.84 -20.85
CA LEU A 308 -6.11 -32.50 -20.62
C LEU A 308 -6.13 -32.16 -19.12
N GLY A 309 -6.53 -33.10 -18.27
CA GLY A 309 -6.48 -32.92 -16.81
C GLY A 309 -5.06 -32.66 -16.30
N ILE A 310 -4.07 -33.40 -16.82
CA ILE A 310 -2.65 -33.17 -16.52
C ILE A 310 -2.20 -31.79 -16.99
N TYR A 311 -2.58 -31.39 -18.20
CA TYR A 311 -2.28 -30.06 -18.74
C TYR A 311 -2.83 -28.93 -17.84
N ILE A 312 -4.09 -29.02 -17.41
CA ILE A 312 -4.70 -28.04 -16.50
C ILE A 312 -3.93 -27.97 -15.18
N CYS A 313 -3.56 -29.11 -14.60
CA CYS A 313 -2.77 -29.15 -13.36
C CYS A 313 -1.40 -28.47 -13.53
N ILE A 314 -0.72 -28.70 -14.66
CA ILE A 314 0.58 -28.08 -14.94
C ILE A 314 0.43 -26.56 -15.09
N VAL A 315 -0.58 -26.09 -15.83
CA VAL A 315 -0.83 -24.65 -16.02
C VAL A 315 -1.14 -23.96 -14.68
N LEU A 316 -2.03 -24.53 -13.87
CA LEU A 316 -2.35 -23.97 -12.55
C LEU A 316 -1.13 -23.97 -11.61
N SER A 317 -0.32 -25.03 -11.64
CA SER A 317 0.92 -25.09 -10.89
C SER A 317 1.94 -24.05 -11.35
N ALA A 318 2.05 -23.80 -12.65
CA ALA A 318 2.95 -22.78 -13.17
C ALA A 318 2.52 -21.37 -12.75
N LEU A 319 1.21 -21.07 -12.78
CA LEU A 319 0.67 -19.82 -12.28
C LEU A 319 1.00 -19.60 -10.79
N ALA A 320 0.81 -20.64 -9.96
CA ALA A 320 1.11 -20.58 -8.54
C ALA A 320 2.62 -20.42 -8.26
N LEU A 321 3.49 -21.11 -9.01
CA LEU A 321 4.96 -20.98 -8.86
C LEU A 321 5.49 -19.60 -9.22
N LEU A 322 4.90 -18.96 -10.23
CA LEU A 322 5.32 -17.64 -10.71
C LEU A 322 4.66 -16.49 -9.96
N SER A 323 3.83 -16.78 -8.94
CA SER A 323 2.97 -15.79 -8.28
C SER A 323 2.13 -14.97 -9.28
N ALA A 324 1.74 -15.58 -10.39
CA ALA A 324 1.06 -14.90 -11.48
C ALA A 324 -0.42 -14.66 -11.13
N THR A 325 -0.87 -13.43 -11.31
CA THR A 325 -2.23 -12.99 -10.98
C THR A 325 -3.27 -13.51 -11.98
N LEU A 326 -4.23 -14.29 -11.48
CA LEU A 326 -5.35 -14.78 -12.26
C LEU A 326 -6.45 -13.72 -12.35
N THR A 327 -6.74 -13.22 -13.55
CA THR A 327 -7.77 -12.20 -13.82
C THR A 327 -8.96 -12.80 -14.58
N LEU A 328 -10.04 -12.05 -14.77
CA LEU A 328 -11.16 -12.46 -15.63
C LEU A 328 -10.73 -12.79 -17.07
N PRO A 329 -9.95 -11.92 -17.76
CA PRO A 329 -9.35 -12.27 -19.04
C PRO A 329 -8.43 -13.49 -18.98
N GLY A 330 -7.67 -13.65 -17.89
CA GLY A 330 -6.81 -14.83 -17.67
C GLY A 330 -7.60 -16.14 -17.61
N LEU A 331 -8.74 -16.14 -16.90
CA LEU A 331 -9.68 -17.28 -16.87
C LEU A 331 -10.24 -17.59 -18.26
N ALA A 332 -10.64 -16.58 -19.02
CA ALA A 332 -11.11 -16.78 -20.40
C ALA A 332 -10.00 -17.37 -21.30
N GLY A 333 -8.77 -16.89 -21.16
CA GLY A 333 -7.60 -17.44 -21.86
C GLY A 333 -7.32 -18.91 -21.51
N LEU A 334 -7.47 -19.28 -20.23
CA LEU A 334 -7.34 -20.66 -19.77
C LEU A 334 -8.43 -21.55 -20.38
N LEU A 335 -9.68 -21.09 -20.42
CA LEU A 335 -10.77 -21.82 -21.06
C LEU A 335 -10.55 -22.00 -22.57
N LEU A 336 -10.04 -20.97 -23.25
CA LEU A 336 -9.67 -21.07 -24.66
C LEU A 336 -8.53 -22.06 -24.89
N SER A 337 -7.51 -22.05 -24.02
CA SER A 337 -6.36 -22.96 -24.14
C SER A 337 -6.75 -24.42 -23.94
N ILE A 338 -7.73 -24.71 -23.07
CA ILE A 338 -8.35 -26.04 -22.92
C ILE A 338 -8.93 -26.53 -24.25
N GLY A 339 -9.69 -25.68 -24.96
CA GLY A 339 -10.27 -26.03 -26.27
C GLY A 339 -9.21 -26.31 -27.32
N MET A 340 -8.16 -25.47 -27.39
CA MET A 340 -7.04 -25.67 -28.32
C MET A 340 -6.22 -26.93 -28.01
N ALA A 341 -6.05 -27.27 -26.74
CA ALA A 341 -5.32 -28.47 -26.34
C ALA A 341 -6.02 -29.76 -26.81
N VAL A 342 -7.35 -29.74 -26.85
CA VAL A 342 -8.14 -30.87 -27.38
C VAL A 342 -8.04 -30.98 -28.89
N ASP A 343 -8.06 -29.86 -29.61
CA ASP A 343 -7.90 -29.83 -31.07
C ASP A 343 -6.59 -30.49 -31.53
N ALA A 344 -5.49 -30.24 -30.80
CA ALA A 344 -4.21 -30.90 -31.05
C ALA A 344 -4.30 -32.44 -30.93
N ASN A 345 -5.07 -32.95 -29.96
CA ASN A 345 -5.30 -34.38 -29.79
C ASN A 345 -6.17 -34.95 -30.91
N VAL A 346 -7.19 -34.21 -31.35
CA VAL A 346 -8.04 -34.56 -32.49
C VAL A 346 -7.21 -34.74 -33.77
N ILE A 347 -6.34 -33.78 -34.09
CA ILE A 347 -5.46 -33.86 -35.27
C ILE A 347 -4.57 -35.12 -35.22
N ILE A 348 -4.08 -35.50 -34.04
CA ILE A 348 -3.26 -36.71 -33.86
C ILE A 348 -4.12 -37.96 -34.12
N PHE A 349 -5.34 -38.01 -33.58
CA PHE A 349 -6.22 -39.17 -33.70
C PHE A 349 -6.78 -39.36 -35.11
N GLU A 350 -7.07 -38.28 -35.84
CA GLU A 350 -7.49 -38.36 -37.25
C GLU A 350 -6.37 -38.86 -38.19
N ARG A 351 -5.11 -38.81 -37.73
CA ARG A 351 -3.94 -39.25 -38.51
C ARG A 351 -3.46 -40.67 -38.19
N LEU A 352 -3.95 -41.28 -37.11
CA LEU A 352 -3.54 -42.61 -36.63
C LEU A 352 -4.38 -43.73 -37.26
#